data_AF-A0A7S0NJG9-F1
#
_entry.id   AF-A0A7S0NJG9-F1
#
_cell.length_a   1.000
_cell.length_b   1.000
_cell.length_c   1.000
_cell.angle_alpha   90.00
_cell.angle_beta   90.00
_cell.angle_gamma   90.00
#
_symmetry.space_group_name_H-M   'P 1'
#
loop_
_entity.id
_entity.type
_entity.pdbx_description
1 polymer ?
#
loop_
_entity_poly.entity_id
_entity_poly.type
_entity_poly.pdbx_seq_one_letter_code
_entity_poly.pdbx_strand_id
1 'polypeptide(L)'
;AFKKLKRFAPRARGARERTPGAVRRPVGPVSAMRRRPGIAGIHQRRDTGAAIRTVGEEASERSLETMRAQLATFRQSLEEFALRHKADIRRDPAFRAQFHKMCANCGVDPLASNKGFWAELLGFGDFYYELGVQIAEACLSSRAENGGLLDLHDLMAMVLKRRGTVAAPVSEDDVLRAIDRLKVLGGGWSVHSIGPRRIIRSVPDELNADTSEVIRLAAGGNGA
;
A
#
# COMPACT_ATOMS: atom_id res chain seq x y z
N ALA A 1 40.41 -29.68 24.18
CA ALA A 1 40.04 -28.65 25.19
C ALA A 1 38.53 -28.45 25.11
N PHE A 2 37.70 -28.95 26.05
CA PHE A 2 37.20 -28.21 27.25
C PHE A 2 36.78 -26.77 26.89
N LYS A 3 35.55 -26.24 27.01
CA LYS A 3 34.37 -26.45 27.88
C LYS A 3 33.16 -25.80 27.18
N LYS A 4 32.01 -26.48 27.05
CA LYS A 4 30.75 -26.26 27.80
C LYS A 4 30.39 -24.79 28.10
N LEU A 5 29.30 -24.28 27.51
CA LEU A 5 28.37 -23.39 28.21
C LEU A 5 26.92 -23.86 27.99
N LYS A 6 26.30 -24.27 29.11
CA LYS A 6 24.93 -24.77 29.24
C LYS A 6 23.99 -23.62 29.58
N ARG A 7 22.81 -23.67 28.97
CA ARG A 7 21.46 -23.44 29.55
C ARG A 7 21.41 -22.73 30.91
N PHE A 8 20.83 -21.52 30.91
CA PHE A 8 20.33 -20.86 32.12
C PHE A 8 18.81 -21.07 32.23
N ALA A 9 18.39 -21.75 33.30
CA ALA A 9 17.04 -21.78 33.82
C ALA A 9 17.01 -20.99 35.14
N PRO A 10 15.97 -20.21 35.47
CA PRO A 10 15.89 -19.54 36.76
C PRO A 10 15.39 -20.51 37.85
N ARG A 11 16.07 -20.44 38.99
CA ARG A 11 15.96 -21.31 40.16
C ARG A 11 14.97 -20.69 41.15
N ALA A 12 13.86 -21.37 41.39
CA ALA A 12 12.92 -21.07 42.47
C ALA A 12 13.60 -21.25 43.84
N ARG A 13 13.40 -20.30 44.76
CA ARG A 13 13.70 -20.45 46.18
C ARG A 13 12.44 -20.16 46.99
N GLY A 14 11.90 -21.20 47.60
CA GLY A 14 10.96 -21.10 48.70
C GLY A 14 11.71 -20.92 50.03
N ALA A 15 11.13 -20.13 50.92
CA ALA A 15 11.37 -20.22 52.35
C ALA A 15 10.01 -20.07 53.06
N ARG A 16 9.63 -21.13 53.76
CA ARG A 16 8.52 -21.16 54.73
C ARG A 16 9.06 -20.73 56.08
N GLU A 17 8.34 -19.86 56.78
CA GLU A 17 8.26 -19.91 58.24
C GLU A 17 6.77 -19.79 58.65
N ARG A 18 6.35 -20.71 59.53
CA ARG A 18 5.06 -20.70 60.25
C ARG A 18 5.40 -20.43 61.72
N THR A 19 4.67 -19.60 62.46
CA THR A 19 3.56 -19.94 63.39
C THR A 19 3.42 -18.78 64.42
N PRO A 20 2.52 -18.80 65.42
CA PRO A 20 1.07 -18.55 65.32
C PRO A 20 0.61 -17.43 66.29
N GLY A 21 -0.52 -16.77 66.02
CA GLY A 21 -1.10 -15.79 66.94
C GLY A 21 -2.57 -15.54 66.66
N ALA A 22 -3.39 -15.70 67.69
CA ALA A 22 -4.81 -16.01 67.62
C ALA A 22 -5.74 -14.83 67.29
N VAL A 23 -6.80 -15.18 66.54
CA VAL A 23 -8.22 -14.80 66.71
C VAL A 23 -8.54 -13.34 67.05
N ARG A 24 -9.16 -12.65 66.08
CA ARG A 24 -10.43 -11.93 66.26
C ARG A 24 -11.09 -11.76 64.89
N ARG A 25 -12.19 -12.49 64.65
CA ARG A 25 -13.13 -12.21 63.56
C ARG A 25 -13.98 -11.02 63.98
N PRO A 26 -14.02 -9.90 63.23
CA PRO A 26 -15.18 -9.04 63.28
C PRO A 26 -16.30 -9.67 62.45
N VAL A 27 -17.45 -9.65 63.08
CA VAL A 27 -18.73 -10.21 62.68
C VAL A 27 -19.35 -9.32 61.58
N GLY A 28 -19.98 -9.94 60.60
CA GLY A 28 -21.02 -9.33 59.76
C GLY A 28 -20.55 -8.71 58.43
N PRO A 29 -21.37 -8.79 57.37
CA PRO A 29 -21.19 -7.93 56.22
C PRO A 29 -21.51 -6.52 56.71
N VAL A 30 -20.50 -5.69 56.95
CA VAL A 30 -20.72 -4.26 56.94
C VAL A 30 -21.11 -3.98 55.50
N SER A 31 -22.42 -3.89 55.26
CA SER A 31 -22.99 -3.38 54.03
C SER A 31 -22.21 -2.11 53.76
N ALA A 32 -21.27 -2.16 52.82
CA ALA A 32 -20.61 -0.98 52.32
C ALA A 32 -21.76 -0.18 51.76
N MET A 33 -22.27 0.75 52.57
CA MET A 33 -23.31 1.70 52.22
C MET A 33 -22.74 2.37 50.98
N ARG A 34 -23.14 1.86 49.80
CA ARG A 34 -22.72 2.38 48.52
C ARG A 34 -23.44 3.70 48.48
N ARG A 35 -22.80 4.72 49.07
CA ARG A 35 -23.34 6.05 49.27
C ARG A 35 -23.90 6.42 47.92
N ARG A 36 -25.24 6.50 47.84
CA ARG A 36 -25.92 6.89 46.60
C ARG A 36 -25.23 8.19 46.19
N PRO A 37 -24.72 8.30 44.94
CA PRO A 37 -24.02 9.50 44.52
C PRO A 37 -24.93 10.69 44.84
N GLY A 38 -24.49 11.55 45.77
CA GLY A 38 -25.21 12.78 46.03
C GLY A 38 -25.26 13.60 44.74
N ILE A 39 -26.20 14.54 44.65
CA ILE A 39 -26.33 15.44 43.49
C ILE A 39 -24.96 16.07 43.15
N ALA A 40 -24.17 16.44 44.16
CA ALA A 40 -22.78 16.91 44.00
C ALA A 40 -21.84 15.90 43.29
N GLY A 41 -21.95 14.60 43.58
CA GLY A 41 -21.17 13.55 42.92
C GLY A 41 -21.60 13.26 41.48
N ILE A 42 -22.87 13.55 41.14
CA ILE A 42 -23.37 13.47 39.76
C ILE A 42 -22.85 14.67 38.95
N HIS A 43 -22.89 15.88 39.51
CA HIS A 43 -22.29 17.07 38.89
C HIS A 43 -20.79 16.88 38.69
N GLN A 44 -20.06 16.45 39.72
CA GLN A 44 -18.63 16.24 39.61
C GLN A 44 -18.26 15.17 38.57
N ARG A 45 -19.03 14.07 38.45
CA ARG A 45 -18.83 13.09 37.37
C ARG A 45 -19.08 13.68 35.99
N ARG A 46 -20.11 14.52 35.84
CA ARG A 46 -20.43 15.20 34.57
C ARG A 46 -19.31 16.18 34.19
N ASP A 47 -18.81 16.95 35.16
CA ASP A 47 -17.75 17.95 34.95
C ASP A 47 -16.41 17.26 34.65
N THR A 48 -16.06 16.18 35.36
CA THR A 48 -14.87 15.37 35.02
C THR A 48 -15.01 14.68 33.67
N GLY A 49 -16.21 14.24 33.30
CA GLY A 49 -16.47 13.63 31.99
C GLY A 49 -16.34 14.64 30.86
N ALA A 50 -16.79 15.88 31.07
CA ALA A 50 -16.58 16.97 30.12
C ALA A 50 -15.10 17.31 29.99
N ALA A 51 -14.37 17.42 31.11
CA ALA A 51 -12.92 17.70 31.10
C ALA A 51 -12.10 16.59 30.43
N ILE A 52 -12.44 15.30 30.64
CA ILE A 52 -11.75 14.18 29.98
C ILE A 52 -12.02 14.21 28.47
N ARG A 53 -13.23 14.59 28.03
CA ARG A 53 -13.55 14.73 26.61
C ARG A 53 -12.75 15.84 25.96
N THR A 54 -12.71 17.03 26.56
CA THR A 54 -11.93 18.15 26.02
C THR A 54 -10.45 17.83 25.96
N VAL A 55 -9.89 17.23 27.02
CA VAL A 55 -8.48 16.79 27.02
C VAL A 55 -8.24 15.69 25.98
N GLY A 56 -9.20 14.79 25.76
CA GLY A 56 -9.13 13.75 24.72
C GLY A 56 -9.16 14.34 23.30
N GLU A 57 -10.01 15.33 23.07
CA GLU A 57 -10.11 16.08 21.82
C GLU A 57 -8.79 16.84 21.56
N GLU A 58 -8.28 17.60 22.54
CA GLU A 58 -6.97 18.28 22.43
C GLU A 58 -5.81 17.31 22.18
N ALA A 59 -5.79 16.15 22.86
CA ALA A 59 -4.76 15.14 22.64
C ALA A 59 -4.83 14.57 21.21
N SER A 60 -6.04 14.38 20.68
CA SER A 60 -6.24 13.94 19.30
C SER A 60 -5.79 14.99 18.29
N GLU A 61 -6.10 16.26 18.53
CA GLU A 61 -5.67 17.38 17.67
C GLU A 61 -4.16 17.51 17.64
N ARG A 62 -3.49 17.44 18.81
CA ARG A 62 -2.02 17.43 18.90
C ARG A 62 -1.40 16.26 18.13
N SER A 63 -2.02 15.08 18.20
CA SER A 63 -1.56 13.91 17.45
C SER A 63 -1.71 14.14 15.94
N LEU A 64 -2.84 14.67 15.48
CA LEU A 64 -3.07 15.00 14.07
C LEU A 64 -2.10 16.07 13.56
N GLU A 65 -1.83 17.10 14.36
CA GLU A 65 -0.88 18.16 14.01
C GLU A 65 0.55 17.63 13.90
N THR A 66 0.95 16.78 14.84
CA THR A 66 2.25 16.08 14.79
C THR A 66 2.37 15.21 13.54
N MET A 67 1.32 14.45 13.19
CA MET A 67 1.31 13.63 11.98
C MET A 67 1.39 14.48 10.70
N ARG A 68 0.66 15.61 10.65
CA ARG A 68 0.74 16.54 9.51
C ARG A 68 2.14 17.10 9.32
N ALA A 69 2.80 17.50 10.42
CA ALA A 69 4.17 17.98 10.38
C ALA A 69 5.14 16.89 9.87
N GLN A 70 5.01 15.66 10.36
CA GLN A 70 5.82 14.53 9.91
C GLN A 70 5.61 14.21 8.43
N LEU A 71 4.37 14.23 7.93
CA LEU A 71 4.08 14.04 6.50
C LEU A 71 4.69 15.15 5.64
N ALA A 72 4.71 16.40 6.12
CA ALA A 72 5.34 17.51 5.41
C ALA A 72 6.86 17.32 5.31
N THR A 73 7.54 17.00 6.43
CA THR A 73 8.98 16.71 6.43
C THR A 73 9.29 15.52 5.53
N PHE A 74 8.50 14.45 5.62
CA PHE A 74 8.70 13.27 4.80
C PHE A 74 8.53 13.55 3.31
N ARG A 75 7.51 14.33 2.92
CA ARG A 75 7.32 14.76 1.53
C ARG A 75 8.54 15.50 1.01
N GLN A 76 9.10 16.42 1.80
CA GLN A 76 10.32 17.15 1.44
C GLN A 76 11.53 16.22 1.30
N SER A 77 11.70 15.25 2.19
CA SER A 77 12.76 14.25 2.08
C SER A 77 12.62 13.36 0.84
N LEU A 78 11.39 12.96 0.50
CA LEU A 78 11.11 12.17 -0.71
C LEU A 78 11.39 12.98 -1.97
N GLU A 79 11.06 14.28 -1.94
CA GLU A 79 11.33 15.23 -3.01
C GLU A 79 12.83 15.35 -3.27
N GLU A 80 13.60 15.59 -2.22
CA GLU A 80 15.04 15.70 -2.31
C GLU A 80 15.68 14.39 -2.77
N PHE A 81 15.20 13.25 -2.26
CA PHE A 81 15.63 11.93 -2.71
C PHE A 81 15.41 11.74 -4.21
N ALA A 82 14.21 12.08 -4.70
CA ALA A 82 13.87 11.89 -6.09
C ALA A 82 14.68 12.81 -7.02
N LEU A 83 14.98 14.04 -6.59
CA LEU A 83 15.87 14.95 -7.31
C LEU A 83 17.28 14.40 -7.45
N ARG A 84 17.85 13.92 -6.34
CA ARG A 84 19.21 13.37 -6.30
C ARG A 84 19.33 12.11 -7.17
N HIS A 85 18.31 11.27 -7.18
CA HIS A 85 18.32 9.98 -7.88
C HIS A 85 17.54 9.97 -9.20
N LYS A 86 17.16 11.12 -9.76
CA LYS A 86 16.33 11.22 -10.98
C LYS A 86 16.86 10.37 -12.14
N ALA A 87 18.16 10.41 -12.39
CA ALA A 87 18.79 9.65 -13.47
C ALA A 87 18.76 8.14 -13.20
N ASP A 88 19.02 7.75 -11.95
CA ASP A 88 19.00 6.34 -11.52
C ASP A 88 17.59 5.77 -11.68
N ILE A 89 16.56 6.52 -11.30
CA ILE A 89 15.19 6.04 -11.43
C ILE A 89 14.75 5.91 -12.90
N ARG A 90 15.30 6.74 -13.80
CA ARG A 90 15.04 6.58 -15.24
C ARG A 90 15.78 5.39 -15.85
N ARG A 91 17.00 5.13 -15.38
CA ARG A 91 17.89 4.11 -15.94
C ARG A 91 17.56 2.70 -15.45
N ASP A 92 17.23 2.53 -14.18
CA ASP A 92 16.98 1.23 -13.56
C ASP A 92 15.49 0.99 -13.28
N PRO A 93 14.83 0.08 -14.02
CA PRO A 93 13.42 -0.26 -13.80
C PRO A 93 13.16 -0.89 -12.42
N ALA A 94 14.11 -1.63 -11.85
CA ALA A 94 13.93 -2.26 -10.55
C ALA A 94 13.91 -1.20 -9.43
N PHE A 95 14.83 -0.24 -9.52
CA PHE A 95 14.85 0.91 -8.62
C PHE A 95 13.61 1.79 -8.79
N ARG A 96 13.13 1.98 -10.02
CA ARG A 96 11.85 2.66 -10.31
C ARG A 96 10.65 2.01 -9.65
N ALA A 97 10.53 0.68 -9.72
CA ALA A 97 9.46 -0.05 -9.03
C ALA A 97 9.52 0.14 -7.50
N GLN A 98 10.72 0.13 -6.91
CA GLN A 98 10.90 0.38 -5.47
C GLN A 98 10.52 1.81 -5.08
N PHE A 99 10.90 2.80 -5.90
CA PHE A 99 10.51 4.19 -5.71
C PHE A 99 8.98 4.36 -5.76
N HIS A 100 8.30 3.74 -6.72
CA HIS A 100 6.84 3.74 -6.77
C HIS A 100 6.20 3.10 -5.54
N LYS A 101 6.76 1.99 -5.03
CA LYS A 101 6.30 1.35 -3.80
C LYS A 101 6.44 2.26 -2.57
N MET A 102 7.55 2.99 -2.47
CA MET A 102 7.76 3.98 -1.41
C MET A 102 6.69 5.08 -1.49
N CYS A 103 6.45 5.64 -2.67
CA CYS A 103 5.42 6.63 -2.88
C CYS A 103 4.01 6.11 -2.48
N ALA A 104 3.66 4.91 -2.93
CA ALA A 104 2.36 4.29 -2.64
C ALA A 104 2.13 4.06 -1.13
N ASN A 105 3.15 3.60 -0.39
CA ASN A 105 3.06 3.40 1.05
C ASN A 105 2.76 4.70 1.82
N CYS A 106 3.14 5.83 1.25
CA CYS A 106 2.93 7.15 1.84
C CYS A 106 1.64 7.81 1.35
N GLY A 107 0.86 7.12 0.51
CA GLY A 107 -0.35 7.67 -0.10
C GLY A 107 -0.07 8.75 -1.13
N VAL A 108 1.16 8.83 -1.66
CA VAL A 108 1.51 9.75 -2.74
C VAL A 108 1.64 8.98 -4.04
N ASP A 109 0.99 9.49 -5.08
CA ASP A 109 1.08 8.90 -6.42
C ASP A 109 1.90 9.85 -7.32
N PRO A 110 3.12 9.45 -7.71
CA PRO A 110 4.00 10.31 -8.49
C PRO A 110 3.46 10.53 -9.93
N LEU A 111 2.42 9.81 -10.34
CA LEU A 111 1.84 9.86 -11.69
C LEU A 111 0.42 10.45 -11.72
N ALA A 112 -0.16 10.84 -10.58
CA ALA A 112 -1.57 11.25 -10.51
C ALA A 112 -1.86 12.66 -11.06
N SER A 113 -0.88 13.56 -11.12
CA SER A 113 -1.14 14.95 -11.54
C SER A 113 -0.07 15.48 -12.47
N ASN A 114 -0.51 16.00 -13.61
CA ASN A 114 0.30 16.74 -14.59
C ASN A 114 0.82 18.07 -14.07
N LYS A 115 0.08 18.68 -13.13
CA LYS A 115 0.53 19.84 -12.35
C LYS A 115 1.07 19.42 -10.99
N GLY A 116 1.27 18.12 -10.82
CA GLY A 116 1.82 17.54 -9.63
C GLY A 116 3.29 17.85 -9.58
N PHE A 117 3.73 18.22 -8.38
CA PHE A 117 5.12 18.41 -8.04
C PHE A 117 6.07 17.36 -8.69
N TRP A 118 5.66 16.09 -8.72
CA TRP A 118 6.44 14.97 -9.26
C TRP A 118 6.55 14.94 -10.78
N ALA A 119 5.52 15.36 -11.51
CA ALA A 119 5.51 15.34 -12.98
C ALA A 119 6.47 16.38 -13.53
N GLU A 120 6.41 17.62 -13.03
CA GLU A 120 7.27 18.72 -13.44
C GLU A 120 8.74 18.52 -13.01
N LEU A 121 8.96 18.06 -11.78
CA LEU A 121 10.30 17.93 -11.21
C LEU A 121 11.09 16.74 -11.79
N LEU A 122 10.44 15.58 -11.91
CA LEU A 122 11.11 14.34 -12.30
C LEU A 122 10.90 13.98 -13.76
N GLY A 123 9.97 14.63 -14.47
CA GLY A 123 9.57 14.24 -15.83
C GLY A 123 9.13 12.78 -15.91
N PHE A 124 8.56 12.26 -14.83
CA PHE A 124 8.03 10.90 -14.78
C PHE A 124 6.74 10.80 -15.58
N GLY A 125 5.89 11.82 -15.50
CA GLY A 125 4.66 11.89 -16.30
C GLY A 125 4.95 11.64 -17.77
N ASP A 126 5.88 12.41 -18.35
CA ASP A 126 6.26 12.32 -19.75
C ASP A 126 6.69 10.92 -20.18
N PHE A 127 7.52 10.24 -19.38
CA PHE A 127 7.93 8.85 -19.65
C PHE A 127 6.74 7.90 -19.73
N TYR A 128 5.78 8.02 -18.80
CA TYR A 128 4.60 7.16 -18.76
C TYR A 128 3.57 7.54 -19.83
N TYR A 129 3.50 8.81 -20.23
CA TYR A 129 2.67 9.22 -21.37
C TYR A 129 3.24 8.71 -22.68
N GLU A 130 4.55 8.82 -22.89
CA GLU A 130 5.21 8.25 -24.07
C GLU A 130 5.02 6.72 -24.12
N LEU A 131 5.21 6.04 -22.99
CA LEU A 131 4.95 4.60 -22.88
C LEU A 131 3.48 4.26 -23.16
N GLY A 132 2.54 5.06 -22.65
CA GLY A 132 1.11 4.91 -22.89
C GLY A 132 0.74 5.02 -24.38
N VAL A 133 1.33 5.99 -25.09
CA VAL A 133 1.13 6.14 -26.54
C VAL A 133 1.67 4.91 -27.28
N GLN A 134 2.88 4.44 -26.95
CA GLN A 134 3.47 3.26 -27.58
C GLN A 134 2.65 1.99 -27.33
N ILE A 135 2.10 1.82 -26.13
CA ILE A 135 1.17 0.73 -25.80
C ILE A 135 -0.09 0.85 -26.66
N ALA A 136 -0.67 2.05 -26.76
CA ALA A 136 -1.86 2.28 -27.55
C ALA A 136 -1.64 1.94 -29.03
N GLU A 137 -0.53 2.39 -29.62
CA GLU A 137 -0.18 2.07 -30.99
C GLU A 137 0.07 0.57 -31.22
N ALA A 138 0.71 -0.12 -30.26
CA ALA A 138 0.92 -1.56 -30.34
C ALA A 138 -0.42 -2.32 -30.36
N CYS A 139 -1.34 -1.94 -29.47
CA CYS A 139 -2.69 -2.50 -29.44
C CYS A 139 -3.50 -2.17 -30.70
N LEU A 140 -3.41 -0.94 -31.23
CA LEU A 140 -4.08 -0.60 -32.49
C LEU A 140 -3.52 -1.39 -33.67
N SER A 141 -2.20 -1.59 -33.74
CA SER A 141 -1.57 -2.30 -34.86
C SER A 141 -1.88 -3.79 -34.89
N SER A 142 -2.04 -4.42 -33.73
CA SER A 142 -2.35 -5.85 -33.62
C SER A 142 -3.85 -6.16 -33.64
N ARG A 143 -4.70 -5.11 -33.60
CA ARG A 143 -6.15 -5.24 -33.45
C ARG A 143 -6.81 -6.13 -34.51
N ALA A 144 -6.34 -6.08 -35.75
CA ALA A 144 -6.89 -6.89 -36.84
C ALA A 144 -6.66 -8.39 -36.64
N GLU A 145 -5.61 -8.76 -35.93
CA GLU A 145 -5.21 -10.16 -35.70
C GLU A 145 -5.78 -10.71 -34.38
N ASN A 146 -5.82 -9.89 -33.34
CA ASN A 146 -6.14 -10.32 -31.98
C ASN A 146 -7.47 -9.79 -31.42
N GLY A 147 -8.20 -8.97 -32.18
CA GLY A 147 -9.48 -8.41 -31.76
C GLY A 147 -9.42 -7.40 -30.62
N GLY A 148 -8.23 -6.98 -30.18
CA GLY A 148 -8.04 -6.07 -29.05
C GLY A 148 -7.76 -6.75 -27.70
N LEU A 149 -7.41 -8.05 -27.72
CA LEU A 149 -6.87 -8.79 -26.58
C LEU A 149 -5.42 -9.16 -26.83
N LEU A 150 -4.51 -8.78 -25.93
CA LEU A 150 -3.07 -9.02 -26.13
C LEU A 150 -2.42 -9.50 -24.83
N ASP A 151 -1.54 -10.48 -24.91
CA ASP A 151 -0.76 -10.92 -23.75
C ASP A 151 0.25 -9.84 -23.34
N LEU A 152 0.52 -9.71 -22.04
CA LEU A 152 1.44 -8.72 -21.50
C LEU A 152 2.87 -8.89 -22.01
N HIS A 153 3.35 -10.12 -22.18
CA HIS A 153 4.69 -10.37 -22.71
C HIS A 153 4.79 -10.02 -24.19
N ASP A 154 3.74 -10.31 -24.98
CA ASP A 154 3.69 -9.96 -26.40
C ASP A 154 3.61 -8.44 -26.58
N LEU A 155 2.79 -7.76 -25.77
CA LEU A 155 2.74 -6.29 -25.73
C LEU A 155 4.11 -5.70 -25.40
N MET A 156 4.79 -6.23 -24.38
CA MET A 156 6.13 -5.78 -24.01
C MET A 156 7.13 -5.97 -25.16
N ALA A 157 7.10 -7.12 -25.84
CA ALA A 157 7.96 -7.38 -26.99
C ALA A 157 7.69 -6.39 -28.14
N MET A 158 6.42 -6.08 -28.43
CA MET A 158 6.03 -5.10 -29.43
C MET A 158 6.50 -3.68 -29.09
N VAL A 159 6.35 -3.27 -27.82
CA VAL A 159 6.79 -1.95 -27.33
C VAL A 159 8.31 -1.83 -27.38
N LEU A 160 9.04 -2.84 -26.91
CA LEU A 160 10.51 -2.87 -26.93
C LEU A 160 11.07 -2.84 -28.35
N LYS A 161 10.42 -3.57 -29.29
CA LYS A 161 10.80 -3.55 -30.71
C LYS A 161 10.71 -2.13 -31.31
N ARG A 162 9.75 -1.32 -30.87
CA ARG A 162 9.55 0.06 -31.33
C ARG A 162 10.46 1.08 -30.62
N ARG A 163 10.77 0.84 -29.35
CA ARG A 163 11.55 1.76 -28.50
C ARG A 163 13.02 1.93 -28.90
N GLY A 164 13.57 1.05 -29.75
CA GLY A 164 14.98 1.12 -30.14
C GLY A 164 15.94 0.95 -28.95
N THR A 165 17.25 1.04 -29.21
CA THR A 165 18.29 0.79 -28.18
C THR A 165 18.60 1.97 -27.27
N VAL A 166 18.12 3.18 -27.62
CA VAL A 166 18.41 4.43 -26.89
C VAL A 166 17.34 4.74 -25.84
N ALA A 167 16.13 4.19 -25.99
CA ALA A 167 15.05 4.44 -25.04
C ALA A 167 15.30 3.78 -23.68
N ALA A 168 14.76 4.41 -22.64
CA ALA A 168 14.86 3.91 -21.28
C ALA A 168 14.20 2.51 -21.16
N PRO A 169 14.82 1.59 -20.41
CA PRO A 169 14.30 0.24 -20.24
C PRO A 169 12.94 0.26 -19.54
N VAL A 170 12.09 -0.70 -19.89
CA VAL A 170 10.70 -0.80 -19.43
C VAL A 170 10.53 -2.12 -18.69
N SER A 171 9.96 -2.08 -17.50
CA SER A 171 9.54 -3.26 -16.74
C SER A 171 8.04 -3.52 -16.92
N GLU A 172 7.61 -4.71 -16.50
CA GLU A 172 6.21 -5.10 -16.48
C GLU A 172 5.35 -4.13 -15.63
N ASP A 173 5.86 -3.70 -14.47
CA ASP A 173 5.19 -2.75 -13.57
C ASP A 173 4.94 -1.41 -14.28
N ASP A 174 5.87 -0.95 -15.12
CA ASP A 174 5.72 0.31 -15.85
C ASP A 174 4.60 0.23 -16.90
N VAL A 175 4.50 -0.90 -17.59
CA VAL A 175 3.45 -1.15 -18.58
C VAL A 175 2.08 -1.17 -17.90
N LEU A 176 1.97 -1.85 -16.77
CA LEU A 176 0.70 -1.92 -16.02
C LEU A 176 0.27 -0.55 -15.48
N ARG A 177 1.21 0.24 -14.97
CA ARG A 177 0.95 1.63 -14.55
C ARG A 177 0.54 2.51 -15.72
N ALA A 178 1.19 2.39 -16.87
CA ALA A 178 0.82 3.13 -18.07
C ALA A 178 -0.60 2.76 -18.54
N ILE A 179 -0.97 1.48 -18.53
CA ILE A 179 -2.33 1.03 -18.87
C ILE A 179 -3.35 1.58 -17.88
N ASP A 180 -3.05 1.60 -16.58
CA ASP A 180 -3.94 2.20 -15.58
C ASP A 180 -4.19 3.69 -15.85
N ARG A 181 -3.18 4.40 -16.37
CA ARG A 181 -3.35 5.78 -16.85
C ARG A 181 -4.18 5.88 -18.12
N LEU A 182 -4.06 4.95 -19.05
CA LEU A 182 -4.90 4.94 -20.26
C LEU A 182 -6.39 4.77 -19.95
N LYS A 183 -6.76 4.17 -18.80
CA LYS A 183 -8.17 4.03 -18.38
C LYS A 183 -8.93 5.34 -18.33
N VAL A 184 -8.25 6.46 -17.99
CA VAL A 184 -8.90 7.78 -17.90
C VAL A 184 -9.37 8.28 -19.27
N LEU A 185 -8.82 7.77 -20.36
CA LEU A 185 -9.22 8.10 -21.73
C LEU A 185 -10.49 7.33 -22.17
N GLY A 186 -10.93 6.34 -21.39
CA GLY A 186 -11.99 5.42 -21.80
C GLY A 186 -11.52 4.42 -22.87
N GLY A 187 -12.44 3.74 -23.54
CA GLY A 187 -12.10 2.80 -24.63
C GLY A 187 -11.79 1.36 -24.20
N GLY A 188 -12.04 1.00 -22.93
CA GLY A 188 -12.00 -0.40 -22.49
C GLY A 188 -10.64 -0.92 -22.01
N TRP A 189 -9.65 -0.03 -21.84
CA TRP A 189 -8.35 -0.36 -21.25
C TRP A 189 -8.53 -1.08 -19.92
N SER A 190 -8.09 -2.34 -19.87
CA SER A 190 -8.17 -3.13 -18.65
C SER A 190 -7.19 -4.28 -18.72
N VAL A 191 -6.75 -4.73 -17.54
CA VAL A 191 -5.85 -5.87 -17.41
C VAL A 191 -6.64 -6.98 -16.72
N HIS A 192 -6.75 -8.11 -17.40
CA HIS A 192 -7.39 -9.32 -16.90
C HIS A 192 -6.32 -10.35 -16.57
N SER A 193 -6.40 -10.96 -15.39
CA SER A 193 -5.52 -12.07 -15.02
C SER A 193 -6.25 -13.38 -15.29
N ILE A 194 -5.74 -14.17 -16.22
CA ILE A 194 -6.30 -15.46 -16.61
C ILE A 194 -5.25 -16.53 -16.30
N GLY A 195 -5.42 -17.20 -15.15
CA GLY A 195 -4.43 -18.13 -14.63
C GLY A 195 -3.07 -17.42 -14.37
N PRO A 196 -1.96 -17.91 -14.94
CA PRO A 196 -0.65 -17.26 -14.79
C PRO A 196 -0.42 -16.10 -15.76
N ARG A 197 -1.28 -15.91 -16.77
CA ARG A 197 -1.09 -14.91 -17.83
C ARG A 197 -1.89 -13.66 -17.55
N ARG A 198 -1.36 -12.52 -17.97
CA ARG A 198 -2.05 -11.22 -17.93
C ARG A 198 -2.38 -10.80 -19.34
N ILE A 199 -3.66 -10.55 -19.60
CA ILE A 199 -4.17 -10.13 -20.89
C ILE A 199 -4.62 -8.66 -20.77
N ILE A 200 -4.14 -7.83 -21.69
CA ILE A 200 -4.58 -6.46 -21.86
C ILE A 200 -5.74 -6.44 -22.84
N ARG A 201 -6.83 -5.79 -22.43
CA ARG A 201 -7.95 -5.44 -23.30
C ARG A 201 -7.85 -3.96 -23.65
N SER A 202 -7.89 -3.64 -24.95
CA SER A 202 -7.85 -2.27 -25.47
C SER A 202 -9.16 -1.81 -26.13
N VAL A 203 -10.19 -2.64 -26.08
CA VAL A 203 -11.50 -2.40 -26.69
C VAL A 203 -12.61 -2.45 -25.64
N PRO A 204 -13.71 -1.69 -25.80
CA PRO A 204 -14.79 -1.58 -24.80
C PRO A 204 -15.71 -2.82 -24.72
N ASP A 205 -15.31 -3.95 -25.28
CA ASP A 205 -16.13 -5.17 -25.32
C ASP A 205 -16.22 -5.84 -23.95
N GLU A 206 -17.37 -6.36 -23.56
CA GLU A 206 -17.57 -6.96 -22.23
C GLU A 206 -16.96 -8.36 -22.16
N LEU A 207 -15.91 -8.51 -21.34
CA LEU A 207 -15.36 -9.83 -21.04
C LEU A 207 -16.22 -10.50 -19.96
N ASN A 208 -17.20 -11.28 -20.38
CA ASN A 208 -18.04 -12.06 -19.47
C ASN A 208 -17.25 -13.18 -18.79
N ALA A 209 -17.79 -13.71 -17.68
CA ALA A 209 -17.18 -14.82 -16.96
C ALA A 209 -17.01 -16.05 -17.86
N ASP A 210 -17.99 -16.33 -18.71
CA ASP A 210 -17.95 -17.43 -19.68
C ASP A 210 -16.85 -17.22 -20.73
N THR A 211 -16.74 -16.01 -21.28
CA THR A 211 -15.67 -15.65 -22.23
C THR A 211 -14.30 -15.79 -21.59
N SER A 212 -14.16 -15.40 -20.33
CA SER A 212 -12.93 -15.54 -19.55
C SER A 212 -12.57 -17.02 -19.33
N GLU A 213 -13.56 -17.89 -19.11
CA GLU A 213 -13.36 -19.34 -19.03
C GLU A 213 -12.90 -19.93 -20.35
N VAL A 214 -13.52 -19.54 -21.46
CA VAL A 214 -13.14 -20.01 -22.80
C VAL A 214 -11.70 -19.60 -23.12
N ILE A 215 -11.31 -18.36 -22.83
CA ILE A 215 -9.93 -17.89 -23.03
C ILE A 215 -8.96 -18.67 -22.12
N ARG A 216 -9.34 -18.95 -20.87
CA ARG A 216 -8.53 -19.77 -19.96
C ARG A 216 -8.32 -21.19 -20.48
N LEU A 217 -9.39 -21.82 -20.99
CA LEU A 217 -9.34 -23.16 -21.57
C LEU A 217 -8.50 -23.18 -22.85
N ALA A 218 -8.67 -22.19 -23.73
CA ALA A 218 -7.87 -22.04 -24.94
C ALA A 218 -6.38 -21.80 -24.64
N ALA A 219 -6.07 -21.08 -23.56
CA ALA A 219 -4.69 -20.89 -23.11
C ALA A 219 -4.05 -22.16 -22.52
N GLY A 220 -4.86 -23.06 -21.94
CA GLY A 220 -4.41 -24.35 -21.39
C GLY A 220 -4.30 -25.45 -22.44
N GLY A 221 -5.17 -25.43 -23.45
CA GLY A 221 -5.10 -26.29 -24.62
C GLY A 221 -4.33 -25.59 -25.72
N ASN A 222 -2.99 -25.59 -25.67
CA ASN A 222 -2.15 -25.15 -26.80
C ASN A 222 -2.71 -25.76 -28.09
N GLY A 223 -3.25 -24.90 -28.96
CA GLY A 223 -3.70 -25.27 -30.30
C GLY A 223 -2.55 -25.95 -31.04
N ALA A 224 -2.78 -27.19 -31.44
CA ALA A 224 -2.08 -27.82 -32.55
C ALA A 224 -2.71 -27.32 -33.86
#